data_AF-A0A512RFQ8-F1
#
_entry.id   AF-A0A512RFQ8-F1
#
_cell.length_a   1.000
_cell.length_b   1.000
_cell.length_c   1.000
_cell.angle_alpha   90.00
_cell.angle_beta   90.00
_cell.angle_gamma   90.00
#
_symmetry.space_group_name_H-M   'P 1'
#
loop_
_entity.id
_entity.type
_entity.pdbx_description
1 polymer ?
#
loop_
_entity_poly.entity_id
_entity_poly.type
_entity_poly.pdbx_seq_one_letter_code
_entity_poly.pdbx_strand_id
1 'polypeptide(L)'
;MSQLVRDYGKEQAEVIMNICGNIISGQVLGESAKTLSERIGKINQQKESLSINASDTSLSKSTQLDSAIPISRISNLSSGEFVGAVSDTPDDPIRNKVFHCRIINDIEAIRAEEEHYQPIPQIREMDERTVMENFHRIKSDVRHIINTEMDKIRNHPSLQHLIKTPKNPATPATGKSV
;
A
#
# COMPACT_ATOMS: atom_id res chain seq x y z
N MET A 1 -8.58 1.04 4.21
CA MET A 1 -8.48 2.37 4.88
C MET A 1 -7.83 2.27 6.26
N SER A 2 -8.05 1.20 7.03
CA SER A 2 -7.45 1.01 8.37
C SER A 2 -5.91 1.00 8.39
N GLN A 3 -5.26 0.43 7.37
CA GLN A 3 -3.80 0.42 7.28
C GLN A 3 -3.22 1.84 7.16
N LEU A 4 -3.85 2.69 6.34
CA LEU A 4 -3.41 4.07 6.15
C LEU A 4 -3.54 4.89 7.45
N VAL A 5 -4.65 4.71 8.18
CA VAL A 5 -4.86 5.38 9.47
C VAL A 5 -3.85 4.91 10.52
N ARG A 6 -3.48 3.63 10.50
CA ARG A 6 -2.45 3.07 11.40
C ARG A 6 -1.07 3.67 11.13
N ASP A 7 -0.70 3.81 9.87
CA ASP A 7 0.67 4.19 9.48
C ASP A 7 0.89 5.71 9.45
N TYR A 8 -0.15 6.50 9.11
CA TYR A 8 -0.04 7.95 8.93
C TYR A 8 -0.76 8.78 10.00
N GLY A 9 -1.63 8.16 10.80
CA GLY A 9 -2.57 8.90 11.67
C GLY A 9 -3.84 9.30 10.92
N LYS A 10 -4.91 9.58 11.69
CA LYS A 10 -6.25 9.80 11.14
C LYS A 10 -6.33 11.01 10.23
N GLU A 11 -5.74 12.13 10.63
CA GLU A 11 -5.80 13.39 9.88
C GLU A 11 -5.05 13.28 8.54
N GLN A 12 -3.84 12.72 8.55
CA GLN A 12 -3.01 12.57 7.35
C GLN A 12 -3.60 11.54 6.39
N ALA A 13 -4.13 10.43 6.91
CA ALA A 13 -4.80 9.43 6.09
C ALA A 13 -6.04 10.00 5.40
N GLU A 14 -6.81 10.85 6.07
CA GLU A 14 -8.00 11.49 5.51
C GLU A 14 -7.63 12.43 4.35
N VAL A 15 -6.56 13.21 4.48
CA VAL A 15 -6.05 14.04 3.38
C VAL A 15 -5.66 13.19 2.17
N ILE A 16 -4.91 12.10 2.37
CA ILE A 16 -4.51 11.21 1.27
C ILE A 16 -5.74 10.62 0.58
N MET A 17 -6.72 10.14 1.35
CA MET A 17 -7.95 9.60 0.80
C MET A 17 -8.81 10.65 0.07
N ASN A 18 -8.73 11.92 0.44
CA ASN A 18 -9.47 13.00 -0.20
C ASN A 18 -8.81 13.52 -1.49
N ILE A 19 -7.50 13.36 -1.65
CA ILE A 19 -6.78 13.75 -2.86
C ILE A 19 -7.08 12.80 -4.03
N CYS A 20 -7.33 11.52 -3.75
CA CYS A 20 -7.63 10.53 -4.79
C CYS A 20 -9.00 10.79 -5.42
N GLY A 21 -9.02 11.26 -6.68
CA GLY A 21 -10.26 11.47 -7.45
C GLY A 21 -10.93 10.18 -7.91
N ASN A 22 -10.17 9.09 -8.05
CA ASN A 22 -10.68 7.77 -8.41
C ASN A 22 -10.69 6.88 -7.17
N ILE A 23 -11.81 6.23 -6.92
CA ILE A 23 -11.98 5.32 -5.79
C ILE A 23 -12.49 4.00 -6.32
N ILE A 24 -11.74 2.92 -6.05
CA ILE A 24 -12.09 1.56 -6.44
C ILE A 24 -11.94 0.68 -5.21
N SER A 25 -12.95 -0.14 -4.93
CA SER A 25 -12.93 -1.07 -3.81
C SER A 25 -13.60 -2.39 -4.18
N GLY A 26 -13.01 -3.48 -3.72
CA GLY A 26 -13.67 -4.79 -3.70
C GLY A 26 -14.51 -4.95 -2.43
N GLN A 27 -14.68 -6.20 -2.00
CA GLN A 27 -15.35 -6.51 -0.75
C GLN A 27 -14.63 -5.87 0.44
N VAL A 28 -15.33 -5.02 1.18
CA VAL A 28 -14.84 -4.42 2.43
C VAL A 28 -15.93 -4.46 3.48
N LEU A 29 -15.54 -4.66 4.74
CA LEU A 29 -16.44 -4.82 5.88
C LEU A 29 -16.36 -3.63 6.83
N GLY A 30 -17.42 -3.43 7.60
CA GLY A 30 -17.46 -2.47 8.71
C GLY A 30 -17.41 -1.01 8.28
N GLU A 31 -16.63 -0.20 9.02
CA GLU A 31 -16.57 1.26 8.84
C GLU A 31 -16.08 1.68 7.45
N SER A 32 -15.15 0.92 6.85
CA SER A 32 -14.65 1.21 5.50
C SER A 32 -15.74 1.12 4.43
N ALA A 33 -16.70 0.19 4.57
CA ALA A 33 -17.83 0.07 3.66
C ALA A 33 -18.80 1.25 3.78
N LYS A 34 -18.99 1.77 5.01
CA LYS A 34 -19.80 2.96 5.26
C LYS A 34 -19.18 4.19 4.62
N THR A 35 -17.89 4.45 4.87
CA THR A 35 -17.17 5.59 4.27
C THR A 35 -17.19 5.53 2.75
N LEU A 36 -17.06 4.33 2.16
CA LEU A 36 -17.13 4.15 0.72
C LEU A 36 -18.53 4.44 0.16
N SER A 37 -19.58 3.92 0.80
CA SER A 37 -20.98 4.16 0.42
C SER A 37 -21.33 5.65 0.48
N GLU A 38 -20.90 6.34 1.55
CA GLU A 38 -21.08 7.78 1.72
C GLU A 38 -20.35 8.60 0.65
N ARG A 39 -19.13 8.19 0.25
CA ARG A 39 -18.36 8.85 -0.81
C ARG A 39 -18.96 8.68 -2.20
N ILE A 40 -19.54 7.52 -2.49
CA ILE A 40 -20.26 7.28 -3.75
C ILE A 40 -21.51 8.15 -3.80
N GLY A 41 -22.18 8.33 -2.66
CA GLY A 41 -23.30 9.23 -2.49
C GLY A 41 -24.67 8.58 -2.71
N LYS A 42 -25.70 9.43 -2.74
CA LYS A 42 -27.10 9.04 -2.89
C LYS A 42 -27.60 9.39 -4.28
N ILE A 43 -28.44 8.51 -4.83
CA ILE A 43 -29.12 8.71 -6.10
C ILE A 43 -30.63 8.80 -5.85
N ASN A 44 -31.29 9.60 -6.67
CA ASN A 44 -32.74 9.70 -6.62
C ASN A 44 -33.37 8.46 -7.25
N GLN A 45 -33.88 7.54 -6.42
CA GLN A 45 -34.53 6.32 -6.89
C GLN A 45 -36.04 6.52 -6.97
N GLN A 46 -36.62 6.01 -8.05
CA GLN A 46 -38.06 5.89 -8.19
C GLN A 46 -38.52 4.58 -7.55
N LYS A 47 -39.40 4.68 -6.56
CA LYS A 47 -40.06 3.56 -5.91
C LYS A 47 -41.48 3.45 -6.47
N GLU A 48 -41.73 2.35 -7.16
CA GLU A 48 -43.05 2.01 -7.67
C GLU A 48 -43.72 1.04 -6.69
N SER A 49 -44.84 1.45 -6.12
CA SER A 49 -45.69 0.61 -5.28
C SER A 49 -46.91 0.22 -6.09
N LEU A 50 -47.00 -1.06 -6.44
CA LEU A 50 -48.15 -1.66 -7.10
C LEU A 50 -49.08 -2.26 -6.04
N SER A 51 -50.31 -1.77 -5.97
CA SER A 51 -51.36 -2.32 -5.12
C SER A 51 -52.40 -2.97 -6.00
N ILE A 52 -52.50 -4.30 -5.93
CA ILE A 52 -53.46 -5.10 -6.71
C ILE A 52 -54.63 -5.44 -5.79
N ASN A 53 -55.79 -4.86 -6.06
CA ASN A 53 -57.07 -5.23 -5.44
C ASN A 53 -57.93 -6.01 -6.45
N ALA A 54 -58.91 -6.77 -5.96
CA ALA A 54 -59.76 -7.60 -6.81
C ALA A 54 -60.54 -6.84 -7.90
N SER A 55 -60.74 -5.52 -7.72
CA SER A 55 -61.48 -4.65 -8.64
C SER A 55 -60.62 -3.63 -9.37
N ASP A 56 -59.42 -3.28 -8.86
CA ASP A 56 -58.58 -2.22 -9.42
C ASP A 56 -57.09 -2.47 -9.11
N THR A 57 -56.22 -2.04 -10.03
CA THR A 57 -54.77 -2.02 -9.83
C THR A 57 -54.28 -0.58 -9.74
N SER A 58 -53.77 -0.20 -8.57
CA SER A 58 -53.22 1.14 -8.32
C SER A 58 -51.70 1.11 -8.41
N LEU A 59 -51.13 2.00 -9.22
CA LEU A 59 -49.68 2.21 -9.31
C LEU A 59 -49.33 3.56 -8.67
N SER A 60 -48.66 3.52 -7.52
CA SER A 60 -48.12 4.72 -6.88
C SER A 60 -46.64 4.83 -7.18
N LYS A 61 -46.22 5.95 -7.79
CA LYS A 61 -44.81 6.26 -8.04
C LYS A 61 -44.37 7.34 -7.07
N SER A 62 -43.36 7.04 -6.26
CA SER A 62 -42.73 7.97 -5.34
C SER A 62 -41.23 8.04 -5.62
N THR A 63 -40.62 9.18 -5.35
CA THR A 63 -39.21 9.41 -5.63
C THR A 63 -38.51 9.71 -4.30
N GLN A 64 -37.45 8.96 -3.98
CA GLN A 64 -36.72 9.06 -2.72
C GLN A 64 -35.22 9.04 -2.97
N LEU A 65 -34.47 9.83 -2.21
CA LEU A 65 -33.01 9.78 -2.19
C LEU A 65 -32.56 8.54 -1.40
N ASP A 66 -31.97 7.57 -2.10
CA ASP A 66 -31.39 6.37 -1.50
C ASP A 66 -29.92 6.24 -1.87
N SER A 67 -29.16 5.45 -1.10
CA SER A 67 -27.74 5.22 -1.36
C SER A 67 -27.55 4.56 -2.72
N ALA A 68 -26.65 5.08 -3.55
CA ALA A 68 -26.42 4.52 -4.88
C ALA A 68 -25.90 3.07 -4.80
N ILE A 69 -25.05 2.79 -3.81
CA ILE A 69 -24.62 1.44 -3.47
C ILE A 69 -24.75 1.25 -1.95
N PRO A 70 -25.62 0.35 -1.48
CA PRO A 70 -25.81 0.13 -0.05
C PRO A 70 -24.61 -0.61 0.56
N ILE A 71 -24.33 -0.34 1.84
CA ILE A 71 -23.23 -0.95 2.61
C ILE A 71 -23.27 -2.48 2.57
N SER A 72 -24.48 -3.06 2.58
CA SER A 72 -24.70 -4.51 2.49
C SER A 72 -24.22 -5.08 1.15
N ARG A 73 -24.42 -4.35 0.05
CA ARG A 73 -23.93 -4.78 -1.28
C ARG A 73 -22.40 -4.74 -1.32
N ILE A 74 -21.77 -3.70 -0.77
CA ILE A 74 -20.31 -3.58 -0.69
C ILE A 74 -19.70 -4.71 0.18
N SER A 75 -20.35 -5.00 1.31
CA SER A 75 -19.92 -6.06 2.24
C SER A 75 -20.05 -7.46 1.65
N ASN A 76 -20.96 -7.66 0.69
CA ASN A 76 -21.27 -8.95 0.08
C ASN A 76 -20.79 -9.05 -1.37
N LEU A 77 -19.82 -8.23 -1.79
CA LEU A 77 -19.21 -8.36 -3.13
C LEU A 77 -18.51 -9.71 -3.26
N SER A 78 -18.73 -10.37 -4.40
CA SER A 78 -18.06 -11.63 -4.73
C SER A 78 -16.60 -11.38 -5.12
N SER A 79 -15.77 -12.41 -5.06
CA SER A 79 -14.40 -12.33 -5.57
C SER A 79 -14.42 -11.95 -7.06
N GLY A 80 -13.73 -10.86 -7.39
CA GLY A 80 -13.71 -10.29 -8.74
C GLY A 80 -14.77 -9.20 -8.99
N GLU A 81 -15.65 -8.91 -8.03
CA GLU A 81 -16.56 -7.77 -8.10
C GLU A 81 -15.97 -6.53 -7.44
N PHE A 82 -16.15 -5.39 -8.08
CA PHE A 82 -15.63 -4.10 -7.67
C PHE A 82 -16.70 -3.03 -7.77
N VAL A 83 -16.63 -2.08 -6.85
CA VAL A 83 -17.44 -0.87 -6.83
C VAL A 83 -16.54 0.33 -6.74
N GLY A 84 -16.95 1.43 -7.35
CA GLY A 84 -16.13 2.62 -7.35
C GLY A 84 -16.75 3.81 -8.03
N ALA A 85 -16.04 4.92 -7.93
CA ALA A 85 -16.33 6.14 -8.67
C ALA A 85 -15.07 6.62 -9.39
N VAL A 86 -15.21 6.97 -10.66
CA VAL A 86 -14.13 7.52 -11.49
C VAL A 86 -14.41 9.00 -11.73
N SER A 87 -13.39 9.82 -11.52
CA SER A 87 -13.38 11.24 -11.91
C SER A 87 -13.01 11.37 -13.38
N ASP A 88 -13.68 12.27 -14.07
CA ASP A 88 -13.45 12.62 -15.47
C ASP A 88 -12.37 13.70 -15.62
N THR A 89 -11.91 13.87 -16.85
CA THR A 89 -11.11 15.03 -17.25
C THR A 89 -12.02 16.02 -17.99
N PRO A 90 -11.68 17.32 -18.03
CA PRO A 90 -12.50 18.32 -18.73
C PRO A 90 -12.75 18.00 -20.20
N ASP A 91 -11.83 17.28 -20.85
CA ASP A 91 -11.90 16.91 -22.26
C ASP A 91 -12.78 15.68 -22.54
N ASP A 92 -13.04 14.83 -21.54
CA ASP A 92 -13.82 13.59 -21.70
C ASP A 92 -14.78 13.35 -20.51
N PRO A 93 -15.99 13.92 -20.55
CA PRO A 93 -16.96 13.80 -19.47
C PRO A 93 -17.64 12.42 -19.44
N ILE A 94 -17.50 11.72 -18.32
CA ILE A 94 -18.10 10.40 -18.10
C ILE A 94 -19.49 10.57 -17.48
N ARG A 95 -20.54 10.11 -18.20
CA ARG A 95 -21.94 10.21 -17.75
C ARG A 95 -22.24 9.39 -16.49
N ASN A 96 -21.68 8.18 -16.40
CA ASN A 96 -21.88 7.27 -15.28
C ASN A 96 -20.56 7.08 -14.53
N LYS A 97 -20.27 7.98 -13.60
CA LYS A 97 -19.02 7.97 -12.82
C LYS A 97 -18.94 6.80 -11.85
N VAL A 98 -20.09 6.36 -11.33
CA VAL A 98 -20.19 5.25 -10.37
C VAL A 98 -20.38 3.94 -11.12
N PHE A 99 -19.60 2.93 -10.75
CA PHE A 99 -19.68 1.60 -11.35
C PHE A 99 -19.76 0.50 -10.29
N HIS A 100 -20.41 -0.59 -10.68
CA HIS A 100 -20.39 -1.88 -10.00
C HIS A 100 -20.17 -2.92 -11.10
N CYS A 101 -18.97 -3.50 -11.15
CA CYS A 101 -18.57 -4.39 -12.24
C CYS A 101 -17.89 -5.64 -11.69
N ARG A 102 -17.85 -6.67 -12.54
CA ARG A 102 -17.11 -7.90 -12.28
C ARG A 102 -15.98 -7.99 -13.30
N ILE A 103 -14.78 -8.29 -12.82
CA ILE A 103 -13.64 -8.59 -13.69
C ILE A 103 -13.94 -9.90 -14.42
N ILE A 104 -13.89 -9.85 -15.75
CA ILE A 104 -13.99 -11.02 -16.60
C ILE A 104 -12.55 -11.47 -16.89
N ASN A 105 -12.07 -12.44 -16.12
CA ASN A 105 -10.79 -13.08 -16.40
C ASN A 105 -11.04 -14.32 -17.25
N ASP A 106 -10.30 -14.46 -18.35
CA ASP A 106 -10.27 -15.69 -19.14
C ASP A 106 -9.40 -16.71 -18.40
N ILE A 107 -10.08 -17.55 -17.63
CA ILE A 107 -9.44 -18.55 -16.77
C ILE A 107 -8.73 -19.62 -17.61
N GLU A 108 -9.20 -19.88 -18.84
CA GLU A 108 -8.60 -20.86 -19.74
C GLU A 108 -7.29 -20.32 -20.33
N ALA A 109 -7.28 -19.06 -20.77
CA ALA A 109 -6.06 -18.41 -21.25
C ALA A 109 -4.99 -18.30 -20.16
N ILE A 110 -5.38 -17.92 -18.93
CA ILE A 110 -4.45 -17.81 -17.79
C ILE A 110 -3.86 -19.19 -17.43
N ARG A 111 -4.66 -20.26 -17.42
CA ARG A 111 -4.16 -21.62 -17.16
C ARG A 111 -3.20 -22.09 -18.24
N ALA A 112 -3.51 -21.82 -19.51
CA ALA A 112 -2.60 -22.13 -20.61
C ALA A 112 -1.28 -21.37 -20.46
N GLU A 113 -1.31 -20.10 -20.05
CA GLU A 113 -0.11 -19.32 -19.74
C GLU A 113 0.67 -19.92 -18.54
N GLU A 114 -0.03 -20.29 -17.47
CA GLU A 114 0.56 -20.90 -16.27
C GLU A 114 1.25 -22.23 -16.55
N GLU A 115 0.67 -23.09 -17.40
CA GLU A 115 1.30 -24.35 -17.82
C GLU A 115 2.60 -24.13 -18.62
N HIS A 116 2.71 -22.99 -19.31
CA HIS A 116 3.89 -22.62 -20.08
C HIS A 116 4.88 -21.74 -19.28
N TYR A 117 4.59 -21.42 -18.02
CA TYR A 117 5.53 -20.68 -17.20
C TYR A 117 6.80 -21.49 -16.98
N GLN A 118 7.89 -20.95 -17.51
CA GLN A 118 9.21 -21.47 -17.20
C GLN A 118 9.60 -21.02 -15.80
N PRO A 119 10.20 -21.90 -14.99
CA PRO A 119 10.75 -21.50 -13.71
C PRO A 119 11.73 -20.36 -13.94
N ILE A 120 11.64 -19.32 -13.11
CA ILE A 120 12.60 -18.21 -13.13
C ILE A 120 13.99 -18.84 -13.08
N PRO A 121 14.84 -18.65 -14.09
CA PRO A 121 16.16 -19.26 -14.11
C PRO A 121 16.89 -18.80 -12.86
N GLN A 122 17.33 -19.74 -12.04
CA GLN A 122 18.17 -19.43 -10.90
C GLN A 122 19.52 -18.95 -11.45
N ILE A 123 19.68 -17.63 -11.55
CA ILE A 123 20.90 -16.98 -12.05
C ILE A 123 22.11 -17.37 -11.19
N ARG A 124 21.87 -17.72 -9.91
CA ARG A 124 22.91 -18.13 -8.96
C ARG A 124 22.32 -18.93 -7.80
N GLU A 125 22.79 -20.15 -7.59
CA GLU A 125 22.63 -20.84 -6.31
C GLU A 125 23.54 -20.16 -5.28
N MET A 126 22.95 -19.46 -4.30
CA MET A 126 23.69 -18.84 -3.22
C MET A 126 23.84 -19.85 -2.08
N ASP A 127 24.95 -20.58 -2.08
CA ASP A 127 25.34 -21.43 -0.95
C ASP A 127 25.72 -20.56 0.26
N GLU A 128 25.38 -20.99 1.48
CA GLU A 128 25.70 -20.27 2.72
C GLU A 128 27.21 -20.02 2.85
N ARG A 129 28.02 -20.94 2.33
CA ARG A 129 29.48 -20.81 2.27
C ARG A 129 29.90 -19.62 1.41
N THR A 130 29.29 -19.42 0.25
CA THR A 130 29.57 -18.27 -0.63
C THR A 130 29.19 -16.95 0.05
N VAL A 131 28.10 -16.92 0.81
CA VAL A 131 27.71 -15.72 1.59
C VAL A 131 28.76 -15.42 2.66
N MET A 132 29.22 -16.44 3.38
CA MET A 132 30.22 -16.30 4.44
C MET A 132 31.60 -15.86 3.88
N GLU A 133 32.02 -16.44 2.76
CA GLU A 133 33.25 -16.04 2.06
C GLU A 133 33.20 -14.59 1.59
N ASN A 134 32.08 -14.15 1.00
CA ASN A 134 31.92 -12.74 0.61
C ASN A 134 31.95 -11.82 1.83
N PHE A 135 31.33 -12.21 2.95
CA PHE A 135 31.37 -11.45 4.19
C PHE A 135 32.80 -11.28 4.72
N HIS A 136 33.58 -12.35 4.73
CA HIS A 136 34.99 -12.30 5.13
C HIS A 136 35.84 -11.47 4.17
N ARG A 137 35.60 -11.60 2.86
CA ARG A 137 36.29 -10.80 1.83
C ARG A 137 36.03 -9.31 2.02
N ILE A 138 34.77 -8.90 2.15
CA ILE A 138 34.40 -7.49 2.37
C ILE A 138 35.07 -6.95 3.64
N LYS A 139 35.08 -7.71 4.74
CA LYS A 139 35.77 -7.30 5.97
C LYS A 139 37.28 -7.14 5.78
N SER A 140 37.91 -8.02 5.01
CA SER A 140 39.34 -7.94 4.70
C SER A 140 39.64 -6.73 3.83
N ASP A 141 38.85 -6.50 2.79
CA ASP A 141 38.99 -5.38 1.86
C ASP A 141 38.85 -4.04 2.59
N VAL A 142 37.84 -3.92 3.48
CA VAL A 142 37.66 -2.72 4.31
C VAL A 142 38.88 -2.49 5.21
N ARG A 143 39.44 -3.52 5.84
CA ARG A 143 40.67 -3.37 6.64
C ARG A 143 41.86 -2.96 5.77
N HIS A 144 41.97 -3.51 4.58
CA HIS A 144 43.04 -3.16 3.63
C HIS A 144 42.93 -1.69 3.18
N ILE A 145 41.71 -1.22 2.88
CA ILE A 145 41.44 0.19 2.57
C ILE A 145 41.82 1.07 3.77
N ILE A 146 41.38 0.72 4.98
CA ILE A 146 41.73 1.48 6.19
C ILE A 146 43.25 1.55 6.36
N ASN A 147 43.97 0.44 6.26
CA ASN A 147 45.42 0.43 6.42
C ASN A 147 46.11 1.26 5.33
N THR A 148 45.69 1.11 4.08
CA THR A 148 46.23 1.86 2.94
C THR A 148 46.02 3.36 3.11
N GLU A 149 44.83 3.78 3.53
CA GLU A 149 44.54 5.20 3.80
C GLU A 149 45.29 5.70 5.04
N MET A 150 45.42 4.89 6.09
CA MET A 150 46.24 5.23 7.27
C MET A 150 47.72 5.40 6.92
N ASP A 151 48.26 4.56 6.03
CA ASP A 151 49.65 4.67 5.56
C ASP A 151 49.84 5.89 4.64
N LYS A 152 48.87 6.22 3.79
CA LYS A 152 48.86 7.49 3.02
C LYS A 152 48.83 8.71 3.94
N ILE A 153 48.00 8.70 4.98
CA ILE A 153 47.90 9.79 5.96
C ILE A 153 49.22 9.96 6.74
N ARG A 154 49.94 8.87 7.06
CA ARG A 154 51.26 8.91 7.69
C ARG A 154 52.34 9.50 6.77
N ASN A 155 52.33 9.12 5.51
CA ASN A 155 53.37 9.48 4.53
C ASN A 155 53.21 10.89 3.94
N HIS A 156 52.03 11.53 4.06
CA HIS A 156 51.82 12.91 3.62
C HIS A 156 51.87 13.91 4.80
N PRO A 157 52.84 14.86 4.82
CA PRO A 157 53.01 15.83 5.92
C PRO A 157 51.79 16.70 6.21
N SER A 158 50.92 16.92 5.22
CA SER A 158 49.70 17.74 5.34
C SER A 158 48.53 17.04 6.04
N LEU A 159 48.53 15.70 6.11
CA LEU A 159 47.40 14.90 6.61
C LEU A 159 47.64 14.32 8.02
N GLN A 160 48.87 14.42 8.55
CA GLN A 160 49.24 13.85 9.86
C GLN A 160 48.42 14.38 11.04
N HIS A 161 47.85 15.59 10.94
CA HIS A 161 46.99 16.20 11.96
C HIS A 161 45.64 15.48 12.16
N LEU A 162 45.25 14.58 11.26
CA LEU A 162 44.01 13.80 11.32
C LEU A 162 44.12 12.55 12.21
N ILE A 163 45.34 12.09 12.54
CA ILE A 163 45.56 10.97 13.46
C ILE A 163 45.40 11.49 14.89
N LYS A 164 44.19 11.44 15.43
CA LYS A 164 43.94 11.78 16.84
C LYS A 164 44.37 10.62 17.74
N THR A 165 45.44 10.84 18.50
CA THR A 165 45.84 9.98 19.63
C THR A 165 44.69 9.94 20.65
N PRO A 166 44.25 8.76 21.14
CA PRO A 166 43.26 8.71 22.19
C PRO A 166 43.82 9.39 23.46
N LYS A 167 43.08 10.37 23.96
CA LYS A 167 43.38 11.06 25.22
C LYS A 167 43.25 10.03 26.34
N ASN A 168 44.37 9.67 26.97
CA ASN A 168 44.43 8.77 28.12
C ASN A 168 43.33 9.12 29.15
N PRO A 169 42.51 8.17 29.61
CA PRO A 169 41.60 8.43 30.72
C PRO A 169 42.43 8.63 32.00
N ALA A 170 42.13 9.72 32.70
CA ALA A 170 42.78 10.11 33.94
C ALA A 170 42.66 9.04 35.03
N THR A 171 43.76 8.81 35.74
CA THR A 171 43.87 8.01 36.96
C THR A 171 42.85 8.46 38.01
N PRO A 172 42.06 7.55 38.64
CA PRO A 172 41.26 7.93 39.80
C PRO A 172 42.16 8.11 41.03
N ALA A 173 41.98 9.26 41.69
CA ALA A 173 42.65 9.63 42.92
C ALA A 173 42.28 8.70 44.09
N THR A 174 43.31 8.35 44.86
CA THR A 174 43.27 7.75 46.18
C THR A 174 42.48 8.61 47.17
N GLY A 175 41.59 8.00 47.96
CA GLY A 175 40.76 8.70 48.94
C GLY A 175 40.08 7.82 49.98
N LYS A 176 40.90 7.20 50.85
CA LYS A 176 40.69 6.86 52.28
C LYS A 176 39.43 6.11 52.75
N SER A 177 39.72 4.91 53.25
CA SER A 177 39.14 4.26 54.44
C SER A 177 39.10 5.19 55.67
N VAL A 178 37.98 5.23 56.40
CA VAL A 178 37.73 4.70 57.76
C VAL A 178 36.22 4.78 58.00
#